data_AF-A0A6B2E2H6-F1
#
_entry.id   AF-A0A6B2E2H6-F1
#
_cell.length_a   1.000
_cell.length_b   1.000
_cell.length_c   1.000
_cell.angle_alpha   90.00
_cell.angle_beta   90.00
_cell.angle_gamma   90.00
#
_symmetry.space_group_name_H-M   'P 1'
#
loop_
_entity.id
_entity.type
_entity.pdbx_description
1 polymer ?
#
loop_
_entity_poly.entity_id
_entity_poly.type
_entity_poly.pdbx_seq_one_letter_code
_entity_poly.pdbx_strand_id
1 'polypeptide(L)'
;MKRVAVVGGGVSGLTAAYRLRRLLGADAEIVVFEKTKTPGGKLRTAELAGVPYDVGAEAFLVRRPEMLALVRELDLDVVHPTKARAKIHAGGSVTGMPPGTLMGVPASAESVAGVLSEAGRRAVEAETSLPRLRLPGGDLPLGPLLRERFGDE
;
A
#
# COMPACT_ATOMS: atom_id res chain seq x y z
N MET A 1 -38.70 -10.93 6.13
CA MET A 1 -37.46 -10.60 6.88
C MET A 1 -36.27 -11.24 6.17
N LYS A 2 -35.23 -10.48 5.79
CA LYS A 2 -34.01 -11.04 5.17
C LYS A 2 -32.97 -11.32 6.25
N ARG A 3 -32.31 -12.48 6.19
CA ARG A 3 -31.22 -12.87 7.09
C ARG A 3 -29.93 -12.97 6.30
N VAL A 4 -28.86 -12.34 6.78
CA VAL A 4 -27.54 -12.35 6.13
C VAL A 4 -26.46 -12.68 7.15
N ALA A 5 -25.66 -13.69 6.84
CA ALA A 5 -24.43 -13.99 7.56
C ALA A 5 -23.24 -13.34 6.87
N VAL A 6 -22.43 -12.60 7.60
CA VAL A 6 -21.15 -12.04 7.16
C VAL A 6 -20.04 -12.76 7.92
N VAL A 7 -19.13 -13.42 7.21
CA VAL A 7 -18.04 -14.19 7.82
C VAL A 7 -16.75 -13.38 7.74
N GLY A 8 -16.23 -13.00 8.91
CA GLY A 8 -15.06 -12.13 9.09
C GLY A 8 -15.45 -10.71 9.52
N GLY A 9 -15.00 -10.29 10.69
CA GLY A 9 -15.17 -8.95 11.26
C GLY A 9 -14.06 -7.97 10.91
N GLY A 10 -13.35 -8.17 9.79
CA GLY A 10 -12.38 -7.20 9.27
C GLY A 10 -13.03 -6.05 8.49
N VAL A 11 -12.22 -5.13 7.98
CA VAL A 11 -12.69 -3.94 7.21
C VAL A 11 -13.70 -4.31 6.11
N SER A 12 -13.44 -5.38 5.36
CA SER A 12 -14.34 -5.83 4.28
C SER A 12 -15.69 -6.30 4.81
N GLY A 13 -15.70 -7.13 5.86
CA GLY A 13 -16.93 -7.68 6.43
C GLY A 13 -17.76 -6.63 7.17
N LEU A 14 -17.12 -5.78 7.97
CA LEU A 14 -17.81 -4.67 8.64
C LEU A 14 -18.38 -3.67 7.63
N THR A 15 -17.64 -3.34 6.58
CA THR A 15 -18.15 -2.48 5.50
C THR A 15 -19.31 -3.15 4.78
N ALA A 16 -19.23 -4.46 4.48
CA ALA A 16 -20.34 -5.19 3.87
C ALA A 16 -21.60 -5.18 4.77
N ALA A 17 -21.46 -5.46 6.06
CA ALA A 17 -22.55 -5.42 7.03
C ALA A 17 -23.17 -4.02 7.12
N TYR A 18 -22.34 -2.97 7.18
CA TYR A 18 -22.78 -1.57 7.16
C TYR A 18 -23.59 -1.25 5.90
N ARG A 19 -23.07 -1.59 4.72
CA ARG A 19 -23.76 -1.36 3.44
C ARG A 19 -25.07 -2.15 3.34
N LEU A 20 -25.08 -3.41 3.74
CA LEU A 20 -26.30 -4.24 3.79
C LEU A 20 -27.35 -3.63 4.73
N ARG A 21 -26.94 -3.13 5.91
CA ARG A 21 -27.85 -2.45 6.83
C ARG A 21 -28.50 -1.23 6.19
N ARG A 22 -27.73 -0.41 5.46
CA ARG A 22 -28.27 0.76 4.74
C ARG A 22 -29.22 0.39 3.61
N LEU A 23 -28.94 -0.69 2.88
CA LEU A 23 -29.73 -1.12 1.72
C LEU A 23 -31.00 -1.87 2.10
N LEU A 24 -30.96 -2.69 3.15
CA LEU A 24 -32.05 -3.59 3.52
C LEU A 24 -32.93 -3.06 4.66
N GLY A 25 -32.52 -1.97 5.32
CA GLY A 25 -33.28 -1.34 6.40
C GLY A 25 -33.17 -2.04 7.76
N ALA A 26 -33.96 -1.58 8.73
CA ALA A 26 -33.92 -2.07 10.11
C ALA A 26 -34.41 -3.53 10.24
N ASP A 27 -35.34 -3.96 9.38
CA ASP A 27 -35.96 -5.28 9.45
C ASP A 27 -35.06 -6.43 8.98
N ALA A 28 -33.89 -6.12 8.40
CA ALA A 28 -32.90 -7.12 8.07
C ALA A 28 -32.14 -7.61 9.32
N GLU A 29 -31.98 -8.92 9.45
CA GLU A 29 -31.10 -9.54 10.43
C GLU A 29 -29.73 -9.74 9.78
N ILE A 30 -28.70 -9.07 10.31
CA ILE A 30 -27.34 -9.13 9.77
C ILE A 30 -26.43 -9.57 10.92
N VAL A 31 -25.85 -10.76 10.79
CA VAL A 31 -25.00 -11.37 11.81
C VAL A 31 -23.57 -11.43 11.28
N VAL A 32 -22.63 -10.84 12.01
CA VAL A 32 -21.19 -10.87 11.69
C VAL A 32 -20.53 -11.92 12.57
N PHE A 33 -19.92 -12.92 11.94
CA PHE A 33 -19.16 -13.97 12.61
C PHE A 33 -17.67 -13.62 12.55
N GLU A 34 -17.06 -13.36 13.70
CA GLU A 34 -15.62 -13.11 13.82
C GLU A 34 -14.99 -14.18 14.72
N LYS A 35 -13.86 -14.73 14.27
CA LYS A 35 -13.15 -15.80 14.99
C LYS A 35 -12.35 -15.25 16.18
N THR A 36 -11.82 -14.04 16.05
CA THR A 36 -11.00 -13.38 17.06
C THR A 36 -11.86 -12.70 18.12
N LYS A 37 -11.21 -12.25 19.21
CA LYS A 37 -11.90 -11.61 20.33
C LYS A 37 -12.42 -10.20 20.01
N THR A 38 -11.91 -9.57 18.96
CA THR A 38 -12.19 -8.17 18.63
C THR A 38 -12.35 -8.02 17.12
N PRO A 39 -13.35 -7.27 16.63
CA PRO A 39 -13.44 -6.92 15.22
C PRO A 39 -12.29 -5.98 14.81
N GLY A 40 -12.06 -5.84 13.50
CA GLY A 40 -11.03 -4.99 12.89
C GLY A 40 -10.13 -5.76 11.92
N GLY A 41 -9.88 -7.04 12.19
CA GLY A 41 -9.02 -7.88 11.36
C GLY A 41 -7.59 -7.35 11.32
N LYS A 42 -7.11 -6.92 10.13
CA LYS A 42 -5.78 -6.30 9.97
C LYS A 42 -5.74 -4.82 10.35
N LEU A 43 -6.89 -4.18 10.61
CA LEU A 43 -6.93 -2.85 11.21
C LEU A 43 -6.94 -3.05 12.72
N ARG A 44 -5.79 -2.84 13.36
CA ARG A 44 -5.61 -3.12 14.77
C ARG A 44 -4.62 -2.15 15.37
N THR A 45 -5.03 -1.55 16.48
CA THR A 45 -4.19 -0.72 17.35
C THR A 45 -3.86 -1.54 18.60
N ALA A 46 -2.60 -1.54 18.99
CA ALA A 46 -2.11 -2.12 20.23
C ALA A 46 -1.47 -1.02 21.09
N GLU A 47 -1.51 -1.17 22.40
CA GLU A 47 -0.77 -0.26 23.29
C GLU A 47 0.64 -0.80 23.54
N LEU A 48 1.63 0.07 23.41
CA LEU A 48 3.01 -0.19 23.79
C LEU A 48 3.51 0.99 24.60
N ALA A 49 3.98 0.71 25.82
CA ALA A 49 4.48 1.74 26.75
C ALA A 49 3.48 2.91 26.97
N GLY A 50 2.18 2.63 27.00
CA GLY A 50 1.12 3.64 27.19
C GLY A 50 0.80 4.48 25.96
N VAL A 51 1.34 4.11 24.79
CA VAL A 51 1.09 4.80 23.52
C VAL A 51 0.38 3.84 22.55
N PRO A 52 -0.67 4.29 21.84
CA PRO A 52 -1.33 3.48 20.81
C PRO A 52 -0.45 3.39 19.55
N TYR A 53 -0.29 2.18 19.03
CA TYR A 53 0.41 1.88 17.78
C TYR A 53 -0.45 1.01 16.89
N ASP A 54 -0.53 1.36 15.61
CA ASP A 54 -1.12 0.46 14.62
C ASP A 54 -0.16 -0.70 14.34
N VAL A 55 -0.66 -1.92 14.51
CA VAL A 55 0.11 -3.18 14.35
C VAL A 55 -0.29 -3.95 13.10
N GLY A 56 -0.98 -3.29 12.17
CA GLY A 56 -1.44 -3.84 10.91
C GLY A 56 -1.43 -2.78 9.81
N ALA A 57 -2.54 -2.60 9.10
CA ALA A 57 -2.62 -1.50 8.16
C ALA A 57 -2.82 -0.17 8.92
N GLU A 58 -1.89 0.76 8.73
CA GLU A 58 -1.79 2.05 9.44
C GLU A 58 -2.36 3.24 8.64
N ALA A 59 -2.45 3.12 7.30
CA ALA A 59 -2.82 4.22 6.43
C ALA A 59 -3.50 3.75 5.14
N PHE A 60 -4.18 4.68 4.47
CA PHE A 60 -4.75 4.48 3.14
C PHE A 60 -4.38 5.64 2.21
N LEU A 61 -4.45 5.39 0.90
CA LEU A 61 -4.13 6.39 -0.11
C LEU A 61 -5.31 7.34 -0.32
N VAL A 62 -5.17 8.60 0.09
CA VAL A 62 -6.22 9.63 -0.07
C VAL A 62 -6.60 9.93 -1.53
N ARG A 63 -5.76 9.56 -2.51
CA ARG A 63 -6.10 9.66 -3.94
C ARG A 63 -7.19 8.68 -4.39
N ARG A 64 -7.51 7.68 -3.55
CA ARG A 64 -8.61 6.73 -3.78
C ARG A 64 -9.85 7.23 -3.04
N PRO A 65 -10.93 7.64 -3.75
CA PRO A 65 -12.05 8.33 -3.14
C PRO A 65 -12.89 7.46 -2.19
N GLU A 66 -12.82 6.13 -2.33
CA GLU A 66 -13.69 5.17 -1.67
C GLU A 66 -13.55 5.22 -0.14
N MET A 67 -12.32 5.29 0.36
CA MET A 67 -12.07 5.37 1.81
C MET A 67 -12.47 6.74 2.38
N LEU A 68 -12.20 7.83 1.67
CA LEU A 68 -12.61 9.17 2.10
C LEU A 68 -14.13 9.35 2.09
N ALA A 69 -14.85 8.67 1.19
CA ALA A 69 -16.30 8.62 1.22
C ALA A 69 -16.78 7.89 2.47
N LEU A 70 -16.25 6.69 2.75
CA LEU A 70 -16.63 5.93 3.94
C LEU A 70 -16.32 6.68 5.25
N VAL A 71 -15.16 7.33 5.35
CA VAL A 71 -14.78 8.13 6.52
C VAL A 71 -15.78 9.25 6.79
N ARG A 72 -16.19 9.99 5.74
CA ARG A 72 -17.21 11.05 5.86
C ARG A 72 -18.58 10.50 6.26
N GLU A 73 -18.97 9.35 5.72
CA GLU A 73 -20.24 8.71 6.08
C GLU A 73 -20.30 8.20 7.52
N LEU A 74 -19.14 7.90 8.10
CA LEU A 74 -18.99 7.44 9.48
C LEU A 74 -18.65 8.58 10.45
N ASP A 75 -18.54 9.81 9.95
CA ASP A 75 -18.16 11.01 10.73
C ASP A 75 -16.84 10.82 11.49
N LEU A 76 -15.82 10.30 10.80
CA LEU A 76 -14.48 10.08 11.35
C LEU A 76 -13.49 11.16 10.90
N ASP A 77 -12.52 11.46 11.76
CA ASP A 77 -11.43 12.38 11.45
C ASP A 77 -10.35 11.73 10.57
N VAL A 78 -9.72 12.54 9.73
CA VAL A 78 -8.54 12.16 8.92
C VAL A 78 -7.33 12.95 9.39
N VAL A 79 -6.24 12.25 9.65
CA VAL A 79 -4.93 12.85 9.93
C VAL A 79 -3.94 12.53 8.80
N HIS A 80 -2.92 13.38 8.65
CA HIS A 80 -1.88 13.19 7.66
C HIS A 80 -0.56 12.75 8.30
N PRO A 81 0.23 11.90 7.62
CA PRO A 81 1.54 11.50 8.12
C PRO A 81 2.47 12.71 8.22
N THR A 82 3.51 12.57 9.04
CA THR A 82 4.56 13.59 9.18
C THR A 82 5.36 13.75 7.87
N LYS A 83 6.25 14.74 7.84
CA LYS A 83 7.19 14.95 6.71
C LYS A 83 8.41 14.02 6.73
N ALA A 84 8.42 13.01 7.59
CA ALA A 84 9.51 12.04 7.66
C ALA A 84 9.72 11.37 6.30
N ARG A 85 10.98 11.30 5.84
CA ARG A 85 11.32 10.69 4.56
C ARG A 85 11.77 9.24 4.76
N ALA A 86 11.34 8.37 3.85
CA ALA A 86 11.83 7.01 3.78
C ALA A 86 13.36 7.00 3.52
N LYS A 87 14.01 5.98 4.07
CA LYS A 87 15.42 5.69 3.88
C LYS A 87 15.57 4.23 3.42
N ILE A 88 16.62 3.95 2.68
CA ILE A 88 17.00 2.62 2.25
C ILE A 88 18.06 2.11 3.24
N HIS A 89 17.89 0.90 3.74
CA HIS A 89 18.92 0.20 4.51
C HIS A 89 19.31 -1.09 3.76
N ALA A 90 20.50 -1.08 3.18
CA ALA A 90 21.02 -2.18 2.38
C ALA A 90 22.55 -2.18 2.40
N GLY A 91 23.17 -3.37 2.28
CA GLY A 91 24.62 -3.52 2.22
C GLY A 91 25.37 -2.95 3.44
N GLY A 92 24.74 -2.94 4.62
CA GLY A 92 25.32 -2.37 5.85
C GLY A 92 25.29 -0.85 5.92
N SER A 93 24.65 -0.16 4.96
CA SER A 93 24.56 1.30 4.90
C SER A 93 23.11 1.78 5.02
N VAL A 94 22.91 3.04 5.39
CA VAL A 94 21.60 3.71 5.36
C VAL A 94 21.71 4.95 4.49
N THR A 95 20.92 5.02 3.44
CA THR A 95 20.89 6.14 2.50
C THR A 95 19.48 6.72 2.38
N GLY A 96 19.40 7.99 1.98
CA GLY A 96 18.11 8.61 1.66
C GLY A 96 17.50 7.99 0.41
N MET A 97 16.19 8.14 0.24
CA MET A 97 15.55 7.79 -1.03
C MET A 97 16.16 8.62 -2.17
N PRO A 98 16.65 8.00 -3.26
CA PRO A 98 17.23 8.74 -4.40
C PRO A 98 16.20 9.69 -5.03
N PRO A 99 16.53 10.97 -5.22
CA PRO A 99 15.67 11.91 -5.94
C PRO A 99 15.60 11.52 -7.42
N GLY A 100 14.65 12.09 -8.17
CA GLY A 100 14.55 11.83 -9.61
C GLY A 100 14.23 10.37 -9.95
N THR A 101 13.53 9.67 -9.05
CA THR A 101 12.98 8.34 -9.29
C THR A 101 11.45 8.39 -9.34
N LEU A 102 10.84 7.54 -10.16
CA LEU A 102 9.40 7.32 -10.19
C LEU A 102 9.12 5.87 -9.79
N MET A 103 8.53 5.67 -8.62
CA MET A 103 8.26 4.33 -8.07
C MET A 103 9.53 3.45 -8.01
N GLY A 104 10.69 4.06 -7.76
CA GLY A 104 11.99 3.39 -7.71
C GLY A 104 12.72 3.28 -9.07
N VAL A 105 12.06 3.58 -10.19
CA VAL A 105 12.71 3.61 -11.51
C VAL A 105 13.48 4.93 -11.66
N PRO A 106 14.81 4.90 -11.91
CA PRO A 106 15.61 6.11 -11.99
C PRO A 106 15.48 6.84 -13.33
N ALA A 107 15.46 8.18 -13.28
CA ALA A 107 15.49 9.01 -14.48
C ALA A 107 16.90 9.20 -15.07
N SER A 108 17.95 8.96 -14.28
CA SER A 108 19.36 9.08 -14.70
C SER A 108 20.29 8.27 -13.78
N ALA A 109 21.51 8.00 -14.25
CA ALA A 109 22.55 7.35 -13.44
C ALA A 109 23.04 8.21 -12.26
N GLU A 110 22.85 9.52 -12.33
CA GLU A 110 23.17 10.45 -11.24
C GLU A 110 22.16 10.34 -10.08
N SER A 111 20.87 10.14 -10.39
CA SER A 111 19.81 10.00 -9.38
C SER A 111 20.09 8.90 -8.35
N VAL A 112 20.84 7.88 -8.75
CA VAL A 112 21.16 6.70 -7.94
C VAL A 112 22.61 6.67 -7.46
N ALA A 113 23.35 7.77 -7.62
CA ALA A 113 24.70 7.91 -7.08
C ALA A 113 24.70 7.73 -5.56
N GLY A 114 25.55 6.83 -5.05
CA GLY A 114 25.61 6.48 -3.62
C GLY A 114 24.55 5.48 -3.16
N VAL A 115 23.67 5.01 -4.05
CA VAL A 115 22.76 3.88 -3.80
C VAL A 115 23.21 2.65 -4.56
N LEU A 116 23.52 2.79 -5.85
CA LEU A 116 24.03 1.70 -6.69
C LEU A 116 25.55 1.80 -6.87
N SER A 117 26.19 0.67 -7.15
CA SER A 117 27.57 0.60 -7.57
C SER A 117 27.79 1.31 -8.91
N GLU A 118 29.06 1.53 -9.26
CA GLU A 118 29.40 2.08 -10.57
C GLU A 118 28.96 1.19 -11.73
N ALA A 119 28.80 -0.13 -11.51
CA ALA A 119 28.25 -1.03 -12.52
C ALA A 119 26.73 -0.81 -12.71
N GLY A 120 25.96 -0.74 -11.62
CA GLY A 120 24.52 -0.42 -11.67
C GLY A 120 24.25 0.95 -12.27
N ARG A 121 25.07 1.96 -11.96
CA ARG A 121 24.98 3.29 -12.58
C ARG A 121 25.15 3.24 -14.11
N ARG A 122 26.13 2.48 -14.60
CA ARG A 122 26.30 2.28 -16.05
C ARG A 122 25.12 1.55 -16.69
N ALA A 123 24.50 0.61 -15.99
CA ALA A 123 23.31 -0.07 -16.49
C ALA A 123 22.11 0.89 -16.63
N VAL A 124 21.92 1.79 -15.66
CA VAL A 124 20.92 2.86 -15.75
C VAL A 124 21.15 3.79 -16.94
N GLU A 125 22.40 4.21 -17.15
CA GLU A 125 22.75 5.06 -18.31
C GLU A 125 22.46 4.34 -19.64
N ALA A 126 22.83 3.06 -19.72
CA ALA A 126 22.69 2.25 -20.93
C ALA A 126 21.22 1.98 -21.31
N GLU A 127 20.28 2.04 -20.37
CA GLU A 127 18.86 1.77 -20.61
C GLU A 127 18.27 2.60 -21.76
N THR A 128 18.69 3.87 -21.86
CA THR A 128 18.24 4.82 -22.89
C THR A 128 18.67 4.41 -24.31
N SER A 129 19.73 3.59 -24.43
CA SER A 129 20.23 3.07 -25.70
C SER A 129 19.55 1.76 -26.12
N LEU A 130 18.81 1.11 -25.21
CA LEU A 130 18.12 -0.13 -25.49
C LEU A 130 16.90 0.11 -26.40
N PRO A 131 16.49 -0.90 -27.20
CA PRO A 131 15.25 -0.83 -27.95
C PRO A 131 14.06 -0.45 -27.08
N ARG A 132 13.10 0.30 -27.64
CA ARG A 132 11.88 0.68 -26.92
C ARG A 132 11.15 -0.54 -26.39
N LEU A 133 10.66 -0.44 -25.16
CA LEU A 133 9.92 -1.51 -24.53
C LEU A 133 8.64 -1.82 -25.31
N ARG A 134 8.47 -3.07 -25.73
CA ARG A 134 7.23 -3.57 -26.36
C ARG A 134 6.46 -4.41 -25.36
N LEU A 135 5.35 -3.87 -24.88
CA LEU A 135 4.46 -4.59 -23.97
C LEU A 135 3.54 -5.51 -24.78
N PRO A 136 3.51 -6.83 -24.50
CA PRO A 136 2.79 -7.82 -25.30
C PRO A 136 1.26 -7.78 -25.13
N GLY A 137 0.72 -6.79 -24.40
CA GLY A 137 -0.71 -6.69 -24.10
C GLY A 137 -1.12 -7.73 -23.06
N GLY A 138 -0.84 -7.48 -21.79
CA GLY A 138 -1.14 -8.38 -20.69
C GLY A 138 -0.38 -8.00 -19.43
N ASP A 139 -0.62 -8.74 -18.35
CA ASP A 139 0.15 -8.58 -17.12
C ASP A 139 1.57 -9.15 -17.31
N LEU A 140 2.55 -8.48 -16.70
CA LEU A 140 3.96 -8.86 -16.80
C LEU A 140 4.60 -8.82 -15.42
N PRO A 141 5.51 -9.77 -15.12
CA PRO A 141 6.26 -9.73 -13.88
C PRO A 141 7.23 -8.53 -13.93
N LEU A 142 7.07 -7.60 -12.98
CA LEU A 142 7.88 -6.38 -12.92
C LEU A 142 9.38 -6.67 -12.71
N GLY A 143 9.72 -7.70 -11.94
CA GLY A 143 11.12 -8.04 -11.63
C GLY A 143 11.96 -8.37 -12.88
N PRO A 144 11.58 -9.38 -13.68
CA PRO A 144 12.26 -9.68 -14.95
C PRO A 144 12.30 -8.49 -15.90
N LEU A 145 11.20 -7.73 -16.00
CA LEU A 145 11.13 -6.54 -16.83
C LEU A 145 12.19 -5.50 -16.46
N LEU A 146 12.30 -5.17 -15.16
CA LEU A 146 13.29 -4.21 -14.69
C LEU A 146 14.72 -4.75 -14.84
N ARG A 147 14.95 -6.05 -14.61
CA ARG A 147 16.27 -6.68 -14.78
C ARG A 147 16.78 -6.63 -16.22
N GLU A 148 15.89 -6.86 -17.20
CA GLU A 148 16.24 -6.74 -18.61
C GLU A 148 16.70 -5.31 -18.97
N ARG A 149 16.13 -4.29 -18.30
CA ARG A 149 16.42 -2.88 -18.56
C ARG A 149 17.61 -2.34 -17.77
N PHE A 150 17.73 -2.71 -16.51
CA PHE A 150 18.62 -2.08 -15.53
C PHE A 150 19.62 -3.03 -14.87
N GLY A 151 19.51 -4.34 -15.10
CA GLY A 151 20.32 -5.36 -14.43
C GLY A 151 19.76 -5.81 -13.08
N ASP A 152 20.50 -6.68 -12.39
CA ASP A 152 20.09 -7.30 -11.11
C ASP A 152 20.29 -6.42 -9.87
N GLU A 153 21.21 -5.46 -9.95
CA GLU A 153 21.50 -4.49 -8.89
C GLU A 153 20.49 -3.33 -8.90
#